data_AF-A0A1J0LV77-F1
#
_entry.id   AF-A0A1J0LV77-F1
#
_cell.length_a   1.000
_cell.length_b   1.000
_cell.length_c   1.000
_cell.angle_alpha   90.00
_cell.angle_beta   90.00
_cell.angle_gamma   90.00
#
_symmetry.space_group_name_H-M   'P 1'
#
loop_
_entity.id
_entity.type
_entity.pdbx_description
1 polymer ?
#
loop_
_entity_poly.entity_id
_entity_poly.type
_entity_poly.pdbx_seq_one_letter_code
_entity_poly.pdbx_strand_id
1 'polypeptide(L)'
;MVKLQVNDFDAWKQVYDQFADMRREKGVDSSVVLRDATDAHAVWVIHHFPTAEGARAFARSSELREAMRQSGVVGHELWFLQEVERFVY
;
A
#
# COMPACT_ATOMS: atom_id res chain seq x y z
N MET A 1 4.11 4.96 3.38
CA MET A 1 3.04 5.51 2.52
C MET A 1 3.43 5.32 1.08
N VAL A 2 2.49 4.94 0.22
CA VAL A 2 2.72 4.75 -1.21
C VAL A 2 1.62 5.43 -1.99
N LYS A 3 1.98 6.08 -3.10
CA LYS A 3 1.07 6.55 -4.14
C LYS A 3 1.17 5.57 -5.30
N LEU A 4 0.05 5.09 -5.79
CA LEU A 4 -0.05 4.16 -6.91
C LEU A 4 -0.86 4.81 -8.01
N GLN A 5 -0.41 4.62 -9.24
CA GLN A 5 -1.17 4.87 -10.45
C GLN A 5 -1.65 3.53 -11.00
N VAL A 6 -2.95 3.38 -11.21
CA VAL A 6 -3.59 2.10 -11.59
C VAL A 6 -4.46 2.28 -12.82
N ASN A 7 -4.50 1.27 -13.70
CA ASN A 7 -5.38 1.31 -14.87
C ASN A 7 -6.86 1.27 -14.47
N ASP A 8 -7.18 0.49 -13.44
CA ASP A 8 -8.55 0.30 -12.94
C ASP A 8 -8.52 0.13 -11.42
N PHE A 9 -9.29 0.96 -10.71
CA PHE A 9 -9.31 0.96 -9.25
C PHE A 9 -9.95 -0.30 -8.67
N ASP A 10 -11.04 -0.78 -9.27
CA ASP A 10 -11.82 -1.89 -8.73
C ASP A 10 -11.06 -3.20 -8.93
N ALA A 11 -10.44 -3.39 -10.09
CA ALA A 11 -9.53 -4.50 -10.35
C ALA A 11 -8.31 -4.48 -9.41
N TRP A 12 -7.74 -3.28 -9.19
CA TRP A 12 -6.65 -3.13 -8.24
C TRP A 12 -7.08 -3.51 -6.81
N LYS A 13 -8.25 -3.04 -6.37
CA LYS A 13 -8.76 -3.27 -5.02
C LYS A 13 -9.02 -4.74 -4.76
N GLN A 14 -9.54 -5.48 -5.75
CA GLN A 14 -9.75 -6.92 -5.65
C GLN A 14 -8.44 -7.67 -5.33
N VAL A 15 -7.37 -7.39 -6.08
CA VAL A 15 -6.05 -8.02 -5.82
C VAL A 15 -5.46 -7.55 -4.50
N TYR A 16 -5.58 -6.26 -4.18
CA TYR A 16 -5.13 -5.71 -2.91
C TYR A 16 -5.78 -6.43 -1.72
N ASP A 17 -7.08 -6.69 -1.78
CA ASP A 17 -7.83 -7.38 -0.73
C ASP A 17 -7.44 -8.84 -0.60
N GLN A 18 -7.22 -9.54 -1.72
CA GLN A 18 -6.70 -10.92 -1.71
C GLN A 18 -5.29 -10.99 -1.11
N PHE A 19 -4.50 -9.92 -1.23
CA PHE A 19 -3.16 -9.82 -0.65
C PHE A 19 -3.17 -9.48 0.86
N ALA A 20 -4.33 -9.45 1.54
CA ALA A 20 -4.44 -9.06 2.94
C ALA A 20 -3.63 -9.97 3.89
N ASP A 21 -3.73 -11.29 3.72
CA ASP A 21 -3.04 -12.24 4.62
C ASP A 21 -1.53 -12.12 4.48
N MET A 22 -1.02 -12.06 3.23
CA MET A 22 0.39 -11.82 2.95
C MET A 22 0.89 -10.49 3.53
N ARG A 23 0.08 -9.42 3.50
CA ARG A 23 0.44 -8.14 4.15
C ARG A 23 0.65 -8.33 5.65
N ARG A 24 -0.25 -9.04 6.33
CA ARG A 24 -0.11 -9.33 7.77
C ARG A 24 1.11 -10.19 8.06
N GLU A 25 1.33 -11.24 7.29
CA GLU A 25 2.51 -12.13 7.42
C GLU A 25 3.84 -11.38 7.24
N LYS A 26 3.86 -10.36 6.37
CA LYS A 26 5.03 -9.49 6.16
C LYS A 26 5.12 -8.32 7.16
N GLY A 27 4.29 -8.30 8.20
CA GLY A 27 4.39 -7.37 9.33
C GLY A 27 3.63 -6.05 9.19
N VAL A 28 2.63 -5.97 8.29
CA VAL A 28 1.71 -4.82 8.24
C VAL A 28 0.71 -4.93 9.38
N ASP A 29 0.74 -3.99 10.32
CA ASP A 29 -0.18 -3.95 11.47
C ASP A 29 -1.55 -3.37 11.10
N SER A 30 -1.54 -2.33 10.26
CA SER A 30 -2.77 -1.70 9.78
C SER A 30 -2.55 -1.03 8.44
N SER A 31 -3.67 -0.79 7.74
CA SER A 31 -3.66 -0.12 6.45
C SER A 31 -4.80 0.88 6.31
N VAL A 32 -4.51 2.06 5.75
CA VAL A 32 -5.52 3.00 5.23
C VAL A 32 -5.39 3.04 3.72
N VAL A 33 -6.50 2.86 3.02
CA VAL A 33 -6.59 2.98 1.55
C VAL A 33 -7.45 4.18 1.22
N LEU A 34 -6.92 5.06 0.38
CA LEU A 34 -7.58 6.28 -0.07
C LEU A 34 -7.54 6.29 -1.59
N ARG A 35 -8.68 6.57 -2.22
CA ARG A 35 -8.72 6.92 -3.64
C ARG A 35 -8.60 8.44 -3.73
N ASP A 36 -7.80 8.94 -4.67
CA ASP A 36 -7.70 10.39 -4.87
C ASP A 36 -9.06 10.96 -5.29
N ALA A 37 -9.43 12.11 -4.74
CA ALA A 37 -10.71 12.74 -5.01
C ALA A 37 -10.79 13.40 -6.40
N THR A 38 -9.63 13.63 -7.02
CA THR A 38 -9.49 14.34 -8.30
C THR A 38 -8.93 13.46 -9.42
N ASP A 39 -8.30 12.33 -9.06
CA ASP A 39 -7.78 11.34 -10.01
C ASP A 39 -8.29 9.94 -9.65
N ALA A 40 -9.26 9.46 -10.44
CA ALA A 40 -9.88 8.16 -10.23
C ALA A 40 -8.90 6.97 -10.37
N HIS A 41 -7.72 7.19 -10.95
CA HIS A 41 -6.65 6.21 -11.17
C HIS A 41 -5.49 6.35 -10.16
N ALA A 42 -5.56 7.33 -9.25
CA ALA A 42 -4.61 7.49 -8.16
C ALA A 42 -5.13 6.86 -6.87
N VAL A 43 -4.27 6.05 -6.26
CA VAL A 43 -4.53 5.42 -4.96
C VAL A 43 -3.41 5.73 -4.01
N TRP A 44 -3.75 6.06 -2.78
CA TRP A 44 -2.82 6.20 -1.67
C TRP A 44 -3.04 5.07 -0.68
N VAL A 45 -1.94 4.47 -0.23
CA VAL A 45 -1.97 3.46 0.81
C VAL A 45 -0.98 3.83 1.91
N ILE A 46 -1.47 3.84 3.15
CA ILE A 46 -0.67 3.99 4.35
C ILE A 46 -0.64 2.64 5.03
N HIS A 47 0.53 2.01 5.09
CA HIS A 47 0.77 0.80 5.89
C HIS A 47 1.57 1.17 7.13
N HIS A 48 1.10 0.72 8.29
CA HIS A 48 1.85 0.81 9.55
C HIS A 48 2.63 -0.47 9.79
N PHE A 49 3.85 -0.31 10.29
CA PHE A 49 4.75 -1.40 10.65
C PHE A 49 5.32 -1.12 12.05
N PRO A 50 5.69 -2.17 12.81
CA PRO A 50 6.36 -1.99 14.09
C PRO A 50 7.73 -1.32 13.97
N THR A 51 8.42 -1.51 12.84
CA THR A 51 9.77 -0.97 12.60
C THR A 51 9.93 -0.43 11.18
N ALA A 52 10.80 0.58 11.03
CA ALA A 52 11.17 1.11 9.73
C ALA A 52 11.88 0.05 8.85
N GLU A 53 12.60 -0.90 9.46
CA GLU A 53 13.24 -2.00 8.74
C GLU A 53 12.21 -2.95 8.14
N GLY A 54 11.17 -3.33 8.91
CA GLY A 54 10.06 -4.15 8.41
C GLY A 54 9.35 -3.51 7.22
N ALA A 55 9.08 -2.20 7.30
CA ALA A 55 8.51 -1.45 6.18
C ALA A 55 9.41 -1.50 4.93
N ARG A 56 10.72 -1.34 5.08
CA ARG A 56 11.69 -1.40 3.97
C ARG A 56 11.81 -2.79 3.38
N ALA A 57 11.74 -3.84 4.21
CA ALA A 57 11.74 -5.22 3.76
C ALA A 57 10.50 -5.54 2.94
N PHE A 58 9.31 -5.15 3.43
CA PHE A 58 8.06 -5.32 2.68
C PHE A 58 8.09 -4.61 1.32
N ALA A 59 8.56 -3.36 1.28
CA ALA A 59 8.68 -2.57 0.05
C ALA A 59 9.63 -3.19 -1.00
N ARG A 60 10.55 -4.08 -0.59
CA ARG A 60 11.48 -4.78 -1.47
C ARG A 60 11.02 -6.20 -1.83
N SER A 61 9.92 -6.67 -1.26
CA SER A 61 9.44 -8.04 -1.44
C SER A 61 9.04 -8.30 -2.90
N SER A 62 9.42 -9.48 -3.40
CA SER A 62 9.05 -9.92 -4.74
C SER A 62 7.55 -10.16 -4.85
N GLU A 63 6.93 -10.61 -3.76
CA GLU A 63 5.49 -10.88 -3.66
C GLU A 63 4.69 -9.59 -3.81
N LEU A 64 5.13 -8.49 -3.18
CA LEU A 64 4.50 -7.18 -3.39
C LEU A 64 4.65 -6.71 -4.84
N ARG A 65 5.85 -6.83 -5.41
CA ARG A 65 6.09 -6.42 -6.80
C ARG A 65 5.18 -7.18 -7.77
N GLU A 66 5.03 -8.48 -7.56
CA GLU A 66 4.15 -9.33 -8.37
C GLU A 66 2.68 -8.96 -8.18
N ALA A 67 2.23 -8.74 -6.95
CA ALA A 67 0.87 -8.28 -6.67
C ALA A 67 0.57 -6.91 -7.33
N MET A 68 1.52 -5.97 -7.30
CA MET A 68 1.40 -4.68 -7.98
C MET A 68 1.27 -4.84 -9.50
N ARG A 69 2.06 -5.73 -10.09
CA ARG A 69 1.99 -6.04 -11.53
C ARG A 69 0.64 -6.66 -11.91
N GLN A 70 0.16 -7.63 -11.14
CA GLN A 70 -1.10 -8.33 -11.39
C GLN A 70 -2.32 -7.41 -11.20
N SER A 71 -2.23 -6.45 -10.28
CA SER A 71 -3.29 -5.47 -9.98
C SER A 71 -3.36 -4.30 -10.95
N GLY A 72 -2.51 -4.26 -11.99
CA GLY A 72 -2.55 -3.20 -13.00
C GLY A 72 -1.95 -1.86 -12.55
N VAL A 73 -1.02 -1.88 -11.59
CA VAL A 73 -0.22 -0.70 -11.24
C VAL A 73 0.71 -0.35 -12.39
N VAL A 74 0.66 0.90 -12.85
CA VAL A 74 1.50 1.43 -13.94
C VAL A 74 2.59 2.38 -13.45
N GLY A 75 2.48 2.87 -12.22
CA GLY A 75 3.48 3.73 -11.60
C GLY A 75 3.31 3.78 -10.09
N HIS A 76 4.39 4.07 -9.37
CA HIS A 76 4.34 4.24 -7.92
C HIS A 76 5.43 5.19 -7.40
N GLU A 77 5.13 5.80 -6.25
CA GLU A 77 6.05 6.60 -5.46
C GLU A 77 5.94 6.16 -3.99
N LEU A 78 7.07 6.07 -3.29
CA LEU A 78 7.15 5.49 -1.95
C LEU A 78 7.82 6.44 -0.96
N TRP A 79 7.21 6.57 0.22
CA TRP A 79 7.76 7.30 1.36
C TRP A 79 7.78 6.43 2.62
N PHE A 80 8.89 6.49 3.34
CA PHE A 80 9.03 5.96 4.69
C PHE A 80 8.87 7.11 5.67
N LEU A 81 7.81 7.05 6.47
CA LEU A 81 7.42 8.10 7.41
C LEU A 81 7.40 7.49 8.82
N GLN A 82 7.68 8.33 9.82
CA GLN A 82 7.52 7.98 11.22
C GLN A 82 6.27 8.69 11.75
N GLU A 83 5.35 7.94 12.33
CA GLU A 83 4.23 8.54 13.07
C GLU A 83 4.79 9.18 14.34
N VAL A 84 4.60 10.48 14.47
CA VAL A 84 5.02 11.25 15.65
C VAL A 84 3.87 11.38 16.64
N GLU A 85 2.65 11.59 16.13
CA GLU A 85 1.45 11.77 16.93
C GLU A 85 0.22 11.40 16.09
N ARG A 86 -0.81 10.87 16.77
CA ARG A 86 -2.10 10.55 16.17
C ARG A 86 -3.20 11.03 17.11
N PHE A 87 -3.98 11.99 16.65
CA PHE A 87 -5.19 12.43 17.35
C PHE A 87 -6.39 11.56 16.98
N VAL A 88 -7.26 11.31 17.96
CA VAL A 88 -8.58 10.71 17.77
C VAL A 88 -9.57 11.67 18.44
N TYR A 89 -10.48 12.24 17.67
CA TYR A 89 -11.50 13.19 18.13
C TYR A 89 -12.87 12.53 18.18
#